data_AF-A0A7W0Q9N6-F1
#
_entry.id   AF-A0A7W0Q9N6-F1
#
_cell.length_a   1.000
_cell.length_b   1.000
_cell.length_c   1.000
_cell.angle_alpha   90.00
_cell.angle_beta   90.00
_cell.angle_gamma   90.00
#
_symmetry.space_group_name_H-M   'P 1'
#
loop_
_entity.id
_entity.type
_entity.pdbx_description
1 polymer ?
#
loop_
_entity_poly.entity_id
_entity_poly.type
_entity_poly.pdbx_seq_one_letter_code
_entity_poly.pdbx_strand_id
1 'polypeptide(L)'
;GGDLAGLGTAMNRAHAVLAGLGVSTPQLDSLCDAARATGAHGAKLTGAGGGGAVIAIAPRDREQAILTEWKHAGITGFIATVGANA
;
A
#
# COMPACT_ATOMS: atom_id res chain seq x y z
N GLY A 1 -11.52 -14.88 8.19
CA GLY A 1 -11.87 -14.72 6.76
C GLY A 1 -12.45 -13.34 6.55
N GLY A 2 -12.07 -12.66 5.47
CA GLY A 2 -12.56 -11.33 5.08
C GLY A 2 -12.28 -11.06 3.60
N ASP A 3 -13.03 -10.13 2.99
CA ASP A 3 -12.88 -9.77 1.57
C ASP A 3 -11.68 -8.83 1.36
N LEU A 4 -10.48 -9.41 1.27
CA LEU A 4 -9.24 -8.67 1.09
C LEU A 4 -9.16 -7.98 -0.29
N ALA A 5 -9.77 -8.56 -1.31
CA ALA A 5 -9.80 -8.00 -2.66
C ALA A 5 -10.71 -6.76 -2.72
N GLY A 6 -11.89 -6.83 -2.11
CA GLY A 6 -12.81 -5.69 -1.96
C GLY A 6 -12.20 -4.58 -1.12
N LEU A 7 -11.52 -4.92 -0.01
CA LEU A 7 -10.78 -3.95 0.80
C LEU A 7 -9.66 -3.28 -0.01
N GLY A 8 -8.85 -4.04 -0.73
CA GLY A 8 -7.81 -3.50 -1.60
C GLY A 8 -8.35 -2.56 -2.68
N THR A 9 -9.48 -2.92 -3.29
CA THR A 9 -10.19 -2.04 -4.25
C THR A 9 -10.65 -0.74 -3.59
N ALA A 10 -11.19 -0.82 -2.36
CA ALA A 10 -11.57 0.38 -1.60
C ALA A 10 -10.35 1.25 -1.23
N MET A 11 -9.22 0.64 -0.88
CA MET A 11 -7.96 1.35 -0.61
C MET A 11 -7.48 2.12 -1.84
N ASN A 12 -7.51 1.50 -3.02
CA ASN A 12 -7.10 2.16 -4.27
C ASN A 12 -8.00 3.37 -4.59
N ARG A 13 -9.32 3.23 -4.40
CA ARG A 13 -10.26 4.36 -4.56
C ARG A 13 -9.98 5.48 -3.57
N ALA A 14 -9.74 5.14 -2.30
CA ALA A 14 -9.41 6.13 -1.28
C ALA A 14 -8.12 6.88 -1.62
N HIS A 15 -7.10 6.19 -2.13
CA HIS A 15 -5.87 6.83 -2.60
C HIS A 15 -6.13 7.81 -3.74
N ALA A 16 -6.93 7.44 -4.75
CA ALA A 16 -7.28 8.33 -5.85
C ALA A 16 -8.01 9.60 -5.39
N VAL A 17 -8.95 9.48 -4.44
CA VAL A 17 -9.63 10.65 -3.84
C VAL A 17 -8.62 11.54 -3.11
N LEU A 18 -7.74 10.96 -2.29
CA LEU A 18 -6.73 11.72 -1.54
C LEU A 18 -5.71 12.41 -2.47
N ALA A 19 -5.30 11.75 -3.56
CA ALA A 19 -4.45 12.38 -4.58
C ALA A 19 -5.18 13.56 -5.25
N GLY A 20 -6.47 13.42 -5.56
CA GLY A 20 -7.29 14.51 -6.09
C GLY A 20 -7.47 15.69 -5.14
N LEU A 21 -7.38 15.47 -3.82
CA LEU A 21 -7.37 16.52 -2.80
C LEU A 21 -5.99 17.20 -2.64
N GLY A 22 -4.98 16.78 -3.39
CA GLY A 22 -3.63 17.36 -3.34
C GLY A 22 -2.80 16.94 -2.12
N VAL A 23 -3.22 15.91 -1.39
CA VAL A 23 -2.49 15.44 -0.18
C VAL A 23 -1.55 14.26 -0.45
N SER A 24 -1.44 13.81 -1.71
CA SER A 24 -0.44 12.82 -2.13
C SER A 24 0.83 13.48 -2.66
N THR A 25 1.85 12.67 -2.98
CA THR A 25 3.09 13.09 -3.63
C THR A 25 3.47 12.08 -4.73
N PRO A 26 4.27 12.47 -5.74
CA PRO A 26 4.70 11.55 -6.79
C PRO A 26 5.39 10.28 -6.26
N GLN A 27 6.12 10.42 -5.14
CA GLN A 27 6.75 9.30 -4.46
C GLN A 27 5.73 8.35 -3.84
N LEU A 28 4.69 8.86 -3.16
CA LEU A 28 3.63 8.02 -2.58
C LEU A 28 2.82 7.31 -3.66
N ASP A 29 2.51 8.01 -4.75
CA ASP A 29 1.79 7.45 -5.91
C ASP A 29 2.60 6.30 -6.53
N SER A 30 3.90 6.53 -6.76
CA SER A 30 4.81 5.51 -7.32
C SER A 30 4.94 4.26 -6.44
N LEU A 31 4.96 4.43 -5.11
CA LEU A 31 5.00 3.30 -4.17
C LEU A 31 3.69 2.50 -4.20
N CYS A 32 2.54 3.17 -4.32
CA CYS A 32 1.25 2.50 -4.46
C CYS A 32 1.16 1.72 -5.78
N ASP A 33 1.66 2.29 -6.88
CA ASP A 33 1.73 1.62 -8.18
C ASP A 33 2.66 0.41 -8.15
N ALA A 34 3.86 0.55 -7.59
CA ALA A 34 4.82 -0.55 -7.47
C ALA A 34 4.25 -1.72 -6.64
N ALA A 35 3.56 -1.43 -5.53
CA ALA A 35 2.92 -2.45 -4.72
C ALA A 35 1.84 -3.22 -5.50
N ARG A 36 0.98 -2.51 -6.24
CA ARG A 36 -0.05 -3.13 -7.10
C ARG A 36 0.56 -3.96 -8.22
N ALA A 37 1.59 -3.44 -8.90
CA ALA A 37 2.29 -4.17 -9.95
C ALA A 37 2.97 -5.45 -9.44
N THR A 38 3.37 -5.47 -8.16
CA THR A 38 4.00 -6.62 -7.50
C THR A 38 2.97 -7.62 -6.91
N GLY A 39 1.68 -7.32 -7.00
CA GLY A 39 0.59 -8.24 -6.63
C GLY A 39 -0.16 -7.89 -5.36
N ALA A 40 -0.06 -6.66 -4.84
CA ALA A 40 -0.94 -6.19 -3.77
C ALA A 40 -2.41 -6.14 -4.23
N HIS A 41 -3.35 -6.49 -3.35
CA HIS A 41 -4.78 -6.25 -3.59
C HIS A 41 -5.09 -4.75 -3.65
N GLY A 42 -4.37 -3.94 -2.87
CA GLY A 42 -4.46 -2.50 -2.93
C GLY A 42 -3.41 -1.80 -2.07
N ALA A 43 -3.16 -0.53 -2.37
CA ALA A 43 -2.22 0.31 -1.65
C ALA A 43 -2.73 1.75 -1.60
N LYS A 44 -2.45 2.44 -0.48
CA LYS A 44 -2.77 3.86 -0.30
C LYS A 44 -1.77 4.54 0.62
N LEU A 45 -1.63 5.86 0.46
CA LEU A 45 -1.02 6.70 1.48
C LEU A 45 -1.74 6.58 2.82
N THR A 46 -1.04 6.78 3.93
CA THR A 46 -1.59 6.80 5.28
C THR A 46 -1.00 7.97 6.09
N GLY A 47 -1.71 8.39 7.14
CA GLY A 47 -1.40 9.62 7.88
C GLY A 47 -2.08 10.86 7.27
N ALA A 48 -1.55 12.05 7.59
CA ALA A 48 -2.15 13.33 7.21
C ALA A 48 -1.94 13.73 5.73
N GLY A 49 -1.00 13.09 5.01
CA GLY A 49 -0.61 13.45 3.64
C GLY A 49 0.59 14.39 3.57
N GLY A 50 1.02 14.76 2.35
CA GLY A 50 2.20 15.60 2.07
C GLY A 50 3.56 14.89 2.16
N GLY A 51 3.54 13.56 2.30
CA GLY A 51 4.70 12.70 2.57
C GLY A 51 4.36 11.61 3.59
N GLY A 52 5.34 10.84 4.03
CA GLY A 52 5.17 9.87 5.12
C GLY A 52 5.18 8.42 4.64
N ALA A 53 4.05 7.72 4.78
CA ALA A 53 3.98 6.27 4.65
C ALA A 53 2.90 5.80 3.67
N VAL A 54 3.14 4.62 3.07
CA VAL A 54 2.17 3.85 2.30
C VAL A 54 1.84 2.58 3.06
N ILE A 55 0.57 2.17 2.99
CA ILE A 55 0.13 0.85 3.43
C ILE A 55 -0.38 0.07 2.21
N ALA A 56 0.07 -1.17 2.08
CA ALA A 56 -0.41 -2.11 1.07
C ALA A 56 -0.98 -3.35 1.76
N ILE A 57 -2.03 -3.91 1.18
CA ILE A 57 -2.56 -5.21 1.58
C ILE A 57 -2.35 -6.20 0.44
N ALA A 58 -1.74 -7.34 0.76
CA ALA A 58 -1.25 -8.28 -0.23
C ALA A 58 -1.38 -9.73 0.23
N PRO A 59 -1.37 -10.70 -0.72
CA PRO A 59 -1.17 -12.11 -0.41
C PRO A 59 0.17 -12.36 0.30
N ARG A 60 0.22 -13.39 1.16
CA ARG A 60 1.43 -13.74 1.95
C ARG A 60 2.68 -13.99 1.09
N ASP A 61 2.50 -14.61 -0.07
CA ASP A 61 3.58 -14.88 -1.03
C ASP A 61 4.08 -13.63 -1.77
N ARG A 62 3.39 -12.48 -1.61
CA ARG A 62 3.74 -11.21 -2.26
C ARG A 62 4.28 -10.15 -1.31
N GLU A 63 4.03 -10.26 0.00
CA GLU A 63 4.45 -9.28 1.01
C GLU A 63 5.95 -8.96 0.93
N GLN A 64 6.80 -9.99 0.84
CA GLN A 64 8.25 -9.81 0.80
C GLN A 64 8.73 -9.19 -0.51
N ALA A 65 8.11 -9.53 -1.64
CA ALA A 65 8.46 -8.96 -2.94
C ALA A 65 8.15 -7.46 -2.98
N ILE A 66 6.98 -7.05 -2.46
CA ILE A 66 6.60 -5.64 -2.35
C ILE A 66 7.60 -4.88 -1.48
N LEU A 67 7.98 -5.42 -0.33
CA LEU A 67 8.95 -4.78 0.55
C LEU A 67 10.33 -4.62 -0.11
N THR A 68 10.75 -5.61 -0.90
CA THR A 68 12.00 -5.54 -1.67
C THR A 68 11.95 -4.43 -2.74
N GLU A 69 10.84 -4.31 -3.47
CA GLU A 69 10.67 -3.24 -4.47
C GLU A 69 10.70 -1.85 -3.82
N TRP A 70 10.02 -1.67 -2.69
CA TRP A 70 10.10 -0.42 -1.92
C TRP A 70 11.51 -0.14 -1.40
N LYS A 71 12.25 -1.17 -0.96
CA LYS A 71 13.65 -1.02 -0.54
C LYS A 71 14.55 -0.59 -1.70
N HIS A 72 14.34 -1.11 -2.91
CA HIS A 72 15.05 -0.65 -4.11
C HIS A 72 14.75 0.82 -4.43
N ALA A 73 13.55 1.32 -4.11
CA ALA A 73 13.18 2.73 -4.18
C ALA A 73 13.71 3.58 -3.00
N GLY A 74 14.54 3.01 -2.11
CA GLY A 74 15.12 3.70 -0.96
C GLY A 74 14.18 3.84 0.24
N ILE A 75 13.08 3.08 0.27
CA ILE A 75 12.07 3.15 1.32
C ILE A 75 12.23 1.99 2.30
N THR A 76 12.18 2.31 3.60
CA THR A 76 12.13 1.31 4.66
C THR A 76 10.69 1.00 5.03
N GLY A 77 10.44 -0.24 5.45
CA GLY A 77 9.11 -0.69 5.84
C GLY A 77 9.18 -2.02 6.58
N PHE A 78 8.01 -2.54 6.95
CA PHE A 78 7.87 -3.81 7.65
C PHE A 78 6.58 -4.51 7.22
N ILE A 79 6.54 -5.83 7.39
CA ILE A 79 5.35 -6.64 7.21
C ILE A 79 4.63 -6.73 8.55
N ALA A 80 3.32 -6.47 8.56
CA ALA A 80 2.48 -6.61 9.73
C ALA A 80 1.28 -7.49 9.41
N THR A 81 0.88 -8.30 10.39
CA THR A 81 -0.34 -9.11 10.34
C THR A 81 -1.40 -8.47 11.22
N VAL A 82 -2.61 -8.34 10.70
CA VAL A 82 -3.78 -7.84 11.45
C VAL A 82 -4.78 -8.97 11.63
N GLY A 83 -5.14 -9.26 12.88
CA GLY A 83 -6.02 -10.37 13.26
C GLY A 83 -5.38 -11.25 14.35
N ALA A 84 -6.17 -12.13 14.96
CA ALA A 84 -5.66 -13.07 15.95
C ALA A 84 -4.77 -14.13 15.26
N ASN A 85 -3.61 -14.41 15.87
CA ASN A 85 -2.84 -15.61 15.56
C ASN A 85 -3.73 -16.81 15.89
N ALA A 86 -4.11 -17.60 14.88
CA ALA A 86 -4.54 -18.97 15.12
C ALA A 86 -3.30 -19.81 15.45
#